data_AF-A0A7J3X0H0-F1
#
_entry.id   AF-A0A7J3X0H0-F1
#
_cell.length_a   1.000
_cell.length_b   1.000
_cell.length_c   1.000
_cell.angle_alpha   90.00
_cell.angle_beta   90.00
_cell.angle_gamma   90.00
#
_symmetry.space_group_name_H-M   'P 1'
#
loop_
_entity.id
_entity.type
_entity.pdbx_description
1 polymer ?
#
loop_
_entity_poly.entity_id
_entity_poly.type
_entity_poly.pdbx_seq_one_letter_code
_entity_poly.pdbx_strand_id
1 'polypeptide(L)'
;MKRLVYVLFNNFLDLINQLRELINSYKTELEKSKALTRYCLIDPFLKIWGWNVNDPSYVRPEYSTEAGRPDYALLIEGKPLIYVGVKALGKQEKIDQ
;
A
#
# COMPACT_ATOMS: atom_id res chain seq x y z
N MET A 1 -23.15 -14.77 -6.30
CA MET A 1 -21.87 -14.23 -6.83
C MET A 1 -21.95 -12.74 -7.20
N LYS A 2 -22.88 -12.29 -8.06
CA LYS A 2 -23.00 -10.85 -8.46
C LYS A 2 -23.06 -9.85 -7.31
N ARG A 3 -23.84 -10.15 -6.25
CA ARG A 3 -23.97 -9.28 -5.06
C ARG A 3 -22.65 -9.07 -4.32
N LEU A 4 -21.82 -10.11 -4.22
CA LEU A 4 -20.54 -10.03 -3.50
C LEU A 4 -19.54 -9.14 -4.27
N VAL A 5 -19.44 -9.32 -5.59
CA VAL A 5 -18.57 -8.49 -6.45
C VAL A 5 -18.99 -7.03 -6.37
N TYR A 6 -20.29 -6.75 -6.37
CA TYR A 6 -20.81 -5.39 -6.26
C TYR A 6 -20.46 -4.73 -4.91
N VAL A 7 -20.57 -5.47 -3.81
CA VAL A 7 -20.20 -4.98 -2.48
C VAL A 7 -18.69 -4.67 -2.42
N LEU A 8 -17.84 -5.57 -2.92
CA LEU A 8 -16.39 -5.35 -2.96
C LEU A 8 -16.02 -4.11 -3.78
N PHE A 9 -16.66 -3.94 -4.93
CA PHE A 9 -16.43 -2.79 -5.80
C PHE A 9 -16.85 -1.47 -5.12
N ASN A 10 -18.01 -1.44 -4.47
CA ASN A 10 -18.45 -0.25 -3.74
C ASN A 10 -17.52 0.08 -2.56
N ASN A 11 -17.11 -0.93 -1.79
CA ASN A 11 -16.16 -0.71 -0.69
C ASN A 11 -14.82 -0.16 -1.20
N PHE A 12 -14.37 -0.62 -2.37
CA PHE A 12 -13.19 -0.08 -3.03
C PHE A 12 -13.37 1.39 -3.43
N LEU A 13 -14.50 1.73 -4.06
CA LEU A 13 -14.80 3.13 -4.41
C LEU A 13 -14.87 4.04 -3.18
N ASP A 14 -15.51 3.57 -2.11
CA ASP A 14 -15.61 4.29 -0.85
C ASP A 14 -14.22 4.54 -0.25
N LEU A 15 -13.34 3.53 -0.26
CA LEU A 15 -11.96 3.70 0.17
C LEU A 15 -11.24 4.75 -0.69
N ILE A 16 -11.34 4.69 -2.02
CA ILE A 16 -10.68 5.67 -2.90
C ILE A 16 -11.15 7.09 -2.59
N ASN A 17 -12.44 7.29 -2.32
CA ASN A 17 -12.97 8.60 -1.92
C ASN A 17 -12.40 9.05 -0.56
N GLN A 18 -12.36 8.17 0.43
CA GLN A 18 -11.76 8.45 1.75
C GLN A 18 -10.27 8.81 1.65
N LEU A 19 -9.51 8.05 0.85
CA LEU A 19 -8.09 8.32 0.62
C LEU A 19 -7.88 9.66 -0.07
N ARG A 20 -8.76 10.03 -1.02
CA ARG A 20 -8.73 11.35 -1.68
C ARG A 20 -8.97 12.48 -0.69
N GLU A 21 -9.97 12.35 0.19
CA GLU A 21 -10.25 13.33 1.23
C GLU A 21 -9.06 13.48 2.19
N LEU A 22 -8.48 12.36 2.63
CA LEU A 22 -7.31 12.35 3.50
C LEU A 22 -6.10 13.04 2.84
N ILE A 23 -5.86 12.76 1.54
CA ILE A 23 -4.81 13.43 0.77
C ILE A 23 -5.06 14.94 0.72
N ASN A 24 -6.30 15.38 0.50
CA ASN A 24 -6.63 16.80 0.43
C ASN A 24 -6.43 17.50 1.79
N SER A 25 -6.77 16.82 2.89
CA SER A 25 -6.65 17.37 4.25
C SER A 25 -5.21 17.42 4.77
N TYR A 26 -4.36 16.46 4.40
CA TYR A 26 -3.02 16.26 4.96
C TYR A 26 -1.91 16.24 3.90
N LYS A 27 -2.13 16.93 2.78
CA LYS A 27 -1.23 16.90 1.62
C LYS A 27 0.21 17.20 2.01
N THR A 28 0.43 18.27 2.76
CA THR A 28 1.77 18.75 3.11
C THR A 28 2.52 17.76 4.00
N GLU A 29 1.83 17.09 4.91
CA GLU A 29 2.38 16.07 5.81
C GLU A 29 2.75 14.82 5.02
N LEU A 30 1.86 14.38 4.13
CA LEU A 30 2.07 13.20 3.28
C LEU A 30 3.22 13.42 2.27
N GLU A 31 3.38 14.64 1.74
CA GLU A 31 4.50 15.00 0.84
C GLU A 31 5.86 14.99 1.54
N LYS A 32 5.89 15.12 2.87
CA LYS A 32 7.11 15.14 3.68
C LYS A 32 7.44 13.79 4.31
N SER A 33 6.45 12.91 4.50
CA SER A 33 6.62 11.67 5.26
C SER A 33 6.23 10.43 4.47
N LYS A 34 7.23 9.67 4.04
CA LYS A 34 7.04 8.33 3.47
C LYS A 34 6.31 7.39 4.43
N ALA A 35 6.63 7.46 5.73
CA ALA A 35 5.99 6.64 6.74
C ALA A 35 4.48 6.94 6.84
N LEU A 36 4.10 8.21 6.73
CA LEU A 36 2.69 8.61 6.73
C LEU A 36 1.97 8.16 5.45
N THR A 37 2.61 8.28 4.28
CA THR A 37 2.05 7.72 3.03
C THR A 37 1.80 6.22 3.14
N ARG A 38 2.77 5.47 3.70
CA ARG A 38 2.64 4.03 3.94
C ARG A 38 1.42 3.74 4.81
N TYR A 39 1.38 4.33 6.00
CA TYR A 39 0.36 4.06 7.00
C TYR A 39 -1.05 4.51 6.57
N CYS A 40 -1.17 5.72 6.01
CA CYS A 40 -2.48 6.31 5.73
C CYS A 40 -3.04 5.93 4.35
N LEU A 41 -2.19 5.61 3.37
CA LEU A 41 -2.64 5.37 2.00
C LEU A 41 -2.40 3.92 1.54
N ILE A 42 -1.19 3.41 1.75
CA ILE A 42 -0.81 2.08 1.22
C ILE A 42 -1.42 0.96 2.06
N ASP A 43 -1.32 1.02 3.39
CA ASP A 43 -1.85 -0.04 4.25
C ASP A 43 -3.38 -0.23 4.08
N PRO A 44 -4.22 0.83 4.04
CA PRO A 44 -5.65 0.67 3.77
C PRO A 44 -5.93 0.10 2.37
N PHE A 45 -5.15 0.52 1.36
CA PHE A 45 -5.27 -0.03 0.02
C PHE A 45 -4.94 -1.53 -0.01
N LEU A 46 -3.82 -1.95 0.58
CA LEU A 46 -3.47 -3.37 0.67
C LEU A 46 -4.57 -4.18 1.38
N LYS A 47 -5.10 -3.67 2.49
CA LYS A 47 -6.19 -4.31 3.26
C LYS A 47 -7.44 -4.56 2.42
N ILE A 48 -7.90 -3.59 1.62
CA ILE A 48 -9.13 -3.77 0.82
C ILE A 48 -8.95 -4.82 -0.29
N TRP A 49 -7.72 -4.97 -0.79
CA TRP A 49 -7.35 -6.00 -1.76
C TRP A 49 -7.10 -7.38 -1.13
N GLY A 50 -7.34 -7.51 0.18
CA GLY A 50 -7.26 -8.78 0.90
C GLY A 50 -5.89 -9.09 1.50
N TRP A 51 -4.93 -8.16 1.43
CA TRP A 51 -3.62 -8.33 2.08
C TRP A 51 -3.70 -7.96 3.55
N ASN A 52 -3.44 -8.94 4.43
CA ASN A 52 -3.39 -8.69 5.86
C ASN A 52 -2.04 -8.09 6.25
N VAL A 53 -1.95 -6.75 6.30
CA VAL A 53 -0.72 -6.03 6.68
C VAL A 53 -0.26 -6.28 8.12
N ASN A 54 -1.14 -6.83 8.98
CA ASN A 54 -0.81 -7.17 10.36
C ASN A 54 -0.28 -8.61 10.50
N ASP A 55 -0.21 -9.37 9.40
CA ASP A 55 0.28 -10.74 9.40
C ASP A 55 1.52 -10.87 8.48
N PRO A 56 2.72 -11.09 9.06
CA PRO A 56 3.96 -11.17 8.31
C PRO A 56 4.07 -12.40 7.40
N SER A 57 3.14 -13.36 7.49
CA SER A 57 3.05 -14.47 6.53
C SER A 57 2.43 -14.05 5.19
N TYR A 58 1.67 -12.94 5.17
CA TYR A 58 1.05 -12.36 3.98
C TYR A 58 1.75 -11.07 3.53
N VAL A 59 2.14 -10.20 4.46
CA VAL A 59 2.77 -8.92 4.16
C VAL A 59 3.95 -8.72 5.08
N ARG A 60 5.17 -8.75 4.53
CA ARG A 60 6.40 -8.57 5.31
C ARG A 60 7.00 -7.20 5.01
N PRO A 61 6.95 -6.25 5.95
CA PRO A 61 7.65 -4.98 5.82
C PRO A 61 9.16 -5.18 5.73
N GLU A 62 9.82 -4.29 4.99
CA GLU A 62 11.28 -4.19 4.93
C GLU A 62 12.01 -5.52 4.61
N TYR A 63 11.43 -6.31 3.71
CA TYR A 63 11.95 -7.61 3.28
C TYR A 63 13.32 -7.44 2.61
N SER A 64 14.33 -8.19 3.05
CA SER A 64 15.67 -8.12 2.46
C SER A 64 15.74 -8.94 1.18
N THR A 65 16.21 -8.35 0.08
CA THR A 65 16.55 -9.04 -1.17
C THR A 65 18.00 -8.74 -1.55
N GLU A 66 18.54 -9.44 -2.55
CA GLU A 66 19.87 -9.16 -3.09
C GLU A 66 19.95 -7.78 -3.76
N ALA A 67 18.82 -7.31 -4.32
CA ALA A 67 18.74 -6.04 -5.05
C ALA A 67 18.37 -4.83 -4.16
N GLY A 68 18.09 -5.05 -2.88
CA GLY A 68 17.76 -3.99 -1.94
C GLY A 68 16.67 -4.37 -0.94
N ARG A 69 15.97 -3.35 -0.44
CA ARG A 69 14.99 -3.50 0.65
C ARG A 69 13.68 -2.77 0.32
N PRO A 70 12.71 -3.43 -0.35
CA PRO A 70 11.39 -2.88 -0.57
C PRO A 70 10.66 -2.58 0.74
N ASP A 71 9.67 -1.68 0.69
CA ASP A 71 8.87 -1.35 1.88
C ASP A 71 7.99 -2.49 2.32
N TYR A 72 7.45 -3.26 1.36
CA TYR A 72 6.69 -4.47 1.61
C TYR A 72 7.08 -5.55 0.61
N ALA A 73 7.15 -6.79 1.08
CA ALA A 73 6.93 -7.97 0.25
C ALA A 73 5.52 -8.51 0.52
N LEU A 74 4.78 -8.83 -0.53
CA LEU A 74 3.51 -9.53 -0.47
C LEU A 74 3.75 -11.00 -0.77
N LEU A 75 3.39 -11.87 0.17
CA LEU A 75 3.77 -13.27 0.20
C LEU A 75 2.56 -14.17 -0.10
N ILE A 76 2.79 -15.18 -0.93
CA ILE A 76 1.86 -16.30 -1.11
C ILE A 76 2.61 -17.57 -0.72
N GLU A 77 2.04 -18.36 0.19
CA GLU A 77 2.66 -19.60 0.70
C GLU A 77 4.09 -19.37 1.23
N GLY A 78 4.30 -18.23 1.92
CA GLY A 78 5.59 -17.86 2.51
C GLY A 78 6.64 -17.38 1.51
N LYS A 79 6.33 -17.30 0.21
CA LYS A 79 7.25 -16.82 -0.83
C LYS A 79 6.84 -15.42 -1.31
N PRO A 80 7.79 -14.48 -1.44
CA PRO A 80 7.49 -13.16 -1.96
C PRO A 80 7.07 -13.24 -3.44
N LEU A 81 5.89 -12.69 -3.76
CA LEU A 81 5.35 -12.60 -5.12
C LEU A 81 5.48 -11.19 -5.69
N ILE A 82 5.21 -10.17 -4.86
CA ILE A 82 5.21 -8.76 -5.25
C ILE A 82 6.05 -7.98 -4.24
N TYR A 83 6.92 -7.10 -4.74
CA TYR A 83 7.62 -6.12 -3.93
C TYR A 83 7.01 -4.74 -4.17
N VAL A 84 6.71 -4.03 -3.08
CA VAL A 84 6.11 -2.69 -3.12
C VAL A 84 7.10 -1.68 -2.56
N GLY A 85 7.50 -0.72 -3.40
CA GLY A 85 8.24 0.47 -3.00
C GLY A 85 7.30 1.64 -2.77
N VAL A 86 7.53 2.39 -1.69
CA VAL A 86 6.73 3.55 -1.33
C VAL A 86 7.63 4.78 -1.16
N LYS A 87 7.11 5.93 -1.56
CA LYS A 87 7.72 7.25 -1.33
C LYS A 87 6.75 8.17 -0.63
N ALA A 88 7.24 9.31 -0.15
CA ALA A 88 6.36 10.40 0.27
C ALA A 88 5.47 10.81 -0.92
N LEU A 89 4.27 11.32 -0.63
CA LEU A 89 3.29 11.67 -1.66
C LEU A 89 3.91 12.63 -2.70
N GLY A 90 3.68 12.36 -3.98
CA GLY A 90 4.19 13.19 -5.08
C GLY A 90 5.70 13.09 -5.34
N LYS A 91 6.44 12.24 -4.60
CA LYS A 91 7.86 11.97 -4.87
C LYS A 91 8.01 10.71 -5.71
N GLN A 92 9.00 10.72 -6.59
CA GLN A 92 9.38 9.58 -7.40
C GLN A 92 10.78 9.10 -7.00
N GLU A 93 11.03 7.81 -7.19
CA GLU A 93 12.39 7.28 -7.18
C GLU A 93 13.14 7.90 -8.36
N LYS A 94 14.29 8.53 -8.12
CA LYS A 94 15.22 8.78 -9.21
C LYS A 94 15.84 7.42 -9.52
N ILE A 95 15.40 6.82 -10.61
CA ILE A 95 16.11 5.69 -11.18
C ILE A 95 17.25 6.33 -11.97
N ASP A 96 18.41 6.47 -11.32
CA ASP A 96 19.63 6.81 -12.02
C ASP A 96 19.91 5.63 -12.97
N GLN A 97 19.73 5.86 -14.27
CA GLN A 97 20.12 4.95 -15.35
C GLN A 97 21.60 5.13 -15.65
#